data_AF-A0A3D5YHV4-F1
#
_entry.id   AF-A0A3D5YHV4-F1
#
_cell.length_a   1.000
_cell.length_b   1.000
_cell.length_c   1.000
_cell.angle_alpha   90.00
_cell.angle_beta   90.00
_cell.angle_gamma   90.00
#
_symmetry.space_group_name_H-M   'P 1'
#
loop_
_entity.id
_entity.type
_entity.pdbx_description
1 polymer ?
#
loop_
_entity_poly.entity_id
_entity_poly.type
_entity_poly.pdbx_seq_one_letter_code
_entity_poly.pdbx_strand_id
1 'polypeptide(L)'
;MYPINDYFGQNKKALPSLFHKFGANEMKEFLENNGIAIQEEDNGRLILKSGKAEDLNKLLINKATENNTEIKLNQEIINVSKKEDIFIIKTNEEIIETKNLVIATG
;
A
#
# COMPACT_ATOMS: atom_id res chain seq x y z
N MET A 1 7.88 -16.60 -13.09
CA MET A 1 6.88 -16.15 -14.09
C MET A 1 5.66 -15.72 -13.32
N TYR A 2 5.24 -14.45 -13.40
CA TYR A 2 4.03 -13.99 -12.71
C TYR A 2 2.81 -14.62 -13.37
N PRO A 3 1.82 -15.12 -12.61
CA PRO A 3 0.61 -15.66 -13.19
C PRO A 3 -0.29 -14.50 -13.64
N ILE A 4 0.08 -13.82 -14.73
CA ILE A 4 -0.64 -12.67 -15.32
C ILE A 4 -2.13 -13.00 -15.57
N ASN A 5 -2.43 -14.28 -15.78
CA ASN A 5 -3.78 -14.78 -16.01
C ASN A 5 -4.66 -14.73 -14.75
N ASP A 6 -4.08 -14.75 -13.55
CA ASP A 6 -4.81 -14.72 -12.28
C ASP A 6 -5.22 -13.31 -11.84
N TYR A 7 -4.70 -12.28 -12.52
CA TYR A 7 -5.05 -10.89 -12.24
C TYR A 7 -6.28 -10.46 -13.01
N PHE A 8 -7.18 -9.72 -12.36
CA PHE A 8 -8.39 -9.15 -12.96
C PHE A 8 -8.20 -7.66 -13.23
N GLY A 9 -8.83 -7.14 -14.30
CA GLY A 9 -8.82 -5.71 -14.61
C GLY A 9 -8.36 -5.38 -16.04
N GLN A 10 -8.62 -4.13 -16.44
CA GLN A 10 -8.44 -3.67 -17.82
C GLN A 10 -6.97 -3.44 -18.20
N ASN A 11 -6.07 -3.24 -17.23
CA ASN A 11 -4.69 -2.82 -17.49
C ASN A 11 -3.62 -3.87 -17.12
N LYS A 12 -3.83 -5.14 -17.52
CA LYS A 12 -2.86 -6.23 -17.30
C LYS A 12 -1.48 -5.98 -17.90
N LYS A 13 -1.40 -5.13 -18.94
CA LYS A 13 -0.15 -4.78 -19.63
C LYS A 13 0.85 -4.03 -18.75
N ALA A 14 0.37 -3.32 -17.73
CA ALA A 14 1.24 -2.60 -16.78
C ALA A 14 1.83 -3.52 -15.69
N LEU A 15 1.20 -4.68 -15.42
CA LEU A 15 1.56 -5.54 -14.30
C LEU A 15 3.01 -6.06 -14.34
N PRO A 16 3.57 -6.50 -15.49
CA PRO A 16 4.93 -7.03 -15.51
C PRO A 16 5.99 -6.01 -15.06
N SER A 17 5.85 -4.75 -15.47
CA SER A 17 6.81 -3.71 -15.10
C SER A 17 6.68 -3.27 -13.64
N LEU A 18 5.47 -3.32 -13.08
CA LEU A 18 5.23 -3.08 -11.65
C LEU A 18 5.80 -4.22 -10.80
N PHE A 19 5.50 -5.48 -11.15
CA PHE A 19 5.97 -6.63 -10.38
C PHE A 19 7.47 -6.86 -10.48
N HIS A 20 8.10 -6.46 -11.60
CA HIS A 20 9.57 -6.42 -11.67
C HIS A 20 10.19 -5.43 -10.66
N LYS A 21 9.48 -4.34 -10.32
CA LYS A 21 9.97 -3.38 -9.32
C LYS A 21 9.71 -3.88 -7.90
N PHE A 22 8.53 -4.47 -7.67
CA PHE A 22 8.15 -5.04 -6.39
C PHE A 22 7.02 -6.05 -6.58
N GLY A 23 7.32 -7.34 -6.40
CA GLY A 23 6.39 -8.45 -6.56
C GLY A 23 6.29 -9.33 -5.32
N ALA A 24 5.82 -10.57 -5.50
CA ALA A 24 5.58 -11.49 -4.39
C ALA A 24 6.86 -11.90 -3.64
N ASN A 25 7.99 -12.05 -4.35
CA ASN A 25 9.26 -12.42 -3.73
C ASN A 25 9.81 -11.28 -2.88
N GLU A 26 9.76 -10.04 -3.39
CA GLU A 26 10.19 -8.85 -2.67
C GLU A 26 9.31 -8.61 -1.44
N MET A 27 7.99 -8.85 -1.55
CA MET A 27 7.08 -8.80 -0.41
C MET A 27 7.40 -9.87 0.63
N LYS A 28 7.70 -11.11 0.22
CA LYS A 28 8.11 -12.19 1.12
C LYS A 28 9.37 -11.82 1.89
N GLU A 29 10.39 -11.37 1.18
CA GLU A 29 11.65 -10.95 1.79
C GLU A 29 11.44 -9.77 2.75
N PHE A 30 10.62 -8.79 2.37
CA PHE A 30 10.26 -7.66 3.23
C PHE A 30 9.62 -8.14 4.54
N LEU A 31 8.68 -9.09 4.49
CA LEU A 31 8.03 -9.62 5.69
C LEU A 31 9.01 -10.42 6.56
N GLU A 32 9.80 -11.31 5.97
CA GLU A 32 10.77 -12.14 6.70
C GLU A 32 11.85 -11.27 7.38
N ASN A 33 12.38 -10.26 6.69
CA ASN A 33 13.36 -9.32 7.23
C ASN A 33 12.79 -8.46 8.38
N ASN A 34 11.47 -8.36 8.49
CA ASN A 34 10.77 -7.67 9.57
C ASN A 34 10.14 -8.64 10.59
N GLY A 35 10.56 -9.91 10.58
CA GLY A 35 10.13 -10.89 11.59
C GLY A 35 8.72 -11.44 11.41
N ILE A 36 8.07 -11.18 10.28
CA ILE A 36 6.75 -11.74 9.95
C ILE A 36 6.93 -13.03 9.16
N ALA A 37 6.63 -14.15 9.81
CA ALA A 37 6.72 -15.46 9.17
C ALA A 37 5.49 -15.72 8.29
N ILE A 38 5.72 -16.20 7.08
CA ILE A 38 4.68 -16.57 6.12
C ILE A 38 4.73 -18.06 5.78
N GLN A 39 3.61 -18.60 5.31
CA GLN A 39 3.50 -19.94 4.76
C GLN A 39 2.73 -19.89 3.43
N GLU A 40 3.02 -20.87 2.58
CA GLU A 40 2.29 -21.08 1.33
C GLU A 40 1.18 -22.10 1.58
N GLU A 41 -0.01 -21.79 1.08
CA GLU A 41 -1.19 -22.67 1.07
C GLU A 41 -1.52 -23.07 -0.38
N ASP A 42 -2.66 -23.76 -0.56
CA ASP A 42 -3.14 -24.21 -1.85
C ASP A 42 -3.09 -23.09 -2.91
N ASN A 43 -2.68 -23.47 -4.12
CA ASN A 43 -2.56 -22.60 -5.29
C ASN A 43 -1.58 -21.43 -5.13
N GLY A 44 -0.55 -21.57 -4.28
CA GLY A 44 0.51 -20.56 -4.15
C GLY A 44 0.11 -19.34 -3.34
N ARG A 45 -0.96 -19.45 -2.54
CA ARG A 45 -1.42 -18.35 -1.69
C ARG A 45 -0.49 -18.19 -0.50
N LEU A 46 0.05 -16.99 -0.30
CA LEU A 46 0.88 -16.66 0.86
C LEU A 46 0.00 -16.13 1.99
N ILE A 47 0.11 -16.73 3.17
CA ILE A 47 -0.59 -16.29 4.38
C ILE A 47 0.40 -16.12 5.54
N LEU A 48 0.04 -15.27 6.51
CA LEU A 48 0.82 -15.10 7.73
C LEU A 48 0.70 -16.36 8.59
N LYS A 49 1.82 -16.91 9.07
CA LYS A 49 1.81 -18.09 9.96
C LYS A 49 1.06 -17.85 11.26
N SER A 50 1.00 -16.59 11.72
CA SER A 50 0.24 -16.22 12.92
C SER A 50 -1.28 -16.28 12.71
N GLY A 51 -1.75 -16.26 11.47
CA GLY A 51 -3.17 -16.12 11.12
C GLY A 51 -3.77 -14.75 11.46
N LYS A 52 -2.96 -13.77 11.88
CA LYS A 52 -3.44 -12.47 12.37
C LYS A 52 -3.04 -11.34 11.42
N ALA A 53 -4.00 -10.79 10.70
CA ALA A 53 -3.79 -9.61 9.86
C ALA A 53 -3.28 -8.39 10.65
N GLU A 54 -3.57 -8.33 11.95
CA GLU A 54 -3.09 -7.29 12.87
C GLU A 54 -1.56 -7.20 12.92
N ASP A 55 -0.83 -8.32 12.75
CA ASP A 55 0.63 -8.32 12.80
C ASP A 55 1.22 -7.55 11.61
N LEU A 56 0.66 -7.75 10.42
CA LEU A 56 1.03 -6.97 9.23
C LEU A 56 0.65 -5.50 9.38
N ASN A 57 -0.55 -5.21 9.89
CA ASN A 57 -1.00 -3.83 10.10
C ASN A 57 -0.06 -3.09 11.08
N LYS A 58 0.30 -3.72 12.20
CA LYS A 58 1.26 -3.18 13.17
C LYS A 58 2.62 -2.92 12.54
N LEU A 59 3.14 -3.86 11.76
CA LEU A 59 4.41 -3.66 11.05
C LEU A 59 4.36 -2.42 10.15
N LEU A 60 3.31 -2.28 9.33
CA LEU A 60 3.19 -1.17 8.40
C LEU A 60 3.05 0.19 9.12
N ILE A 61 2.25 0.26 10.18
CA ILE A 61 2.11 1.48 11.01
C ILE A 61 3.44 1.84 11.69
N ASN A 62 4.15 0.86 12.22
CA ASN A 62 5.46 1.08 12.84
C ASN A 62 6.46 1.60 11.81
N LYS A 63 6.52 1.00 10.61
CA LYS A 63 7.38 1.48 9.52
C LYS A 63 7.03 2.88 9.05
N ALA A 64 5.75 3.24 8.99
CA ALA A 64 5.32 4.60 8.68
C ALA A 64 5.81 5.58 9.76
N THR A 65 5.63 5.24 11.03
CA THR A 65 6.10 6.04 12.17
C THR A 65 7.63 6.19 12.19
N GLU A 66 8.38 5.12 11.98
CA GLU A 66 9.86 5.13 11.87
C GLU A 66 10.35 6.07 10.76
N ASN A 67 9.57 6.18 9.68
CA ASN A 67 9.84 7.08 8.56
C ASN A 67 9.25 8.49 8.76
N ASN A 68 8.79 8.83 9.97
CA ASN A 68 8.17 10.12 10.31
C ASN A 68 6.95 10.46 9.43
N THR A 69 6.19 9.44 9.02
CA THR A 69 4.94 9.64 8.27
C THR A 69 3.82 9.99 9.24
N GLU A 70 3.16 11.12 9.02
CA GLU A 70 1.98 11.52 9.77
C GLU A 70 0.75 10.74 9.27
N ILE A 71 0.01 10.12 10.19
CA ILE A 71 -1.23 9.38 9.89
C ILE A 71 -2.39 10.07 10.61
N LYS A 72 -3.33 10.62 9.83
CA LYS A 72 -4.56 11.23 10.34
C LYS A 72 -5.74 10.30 10.06
N LEU A 73 -6.38 9.85 11.14
CA LEU A 73 -7.59 9.02 11.07
C LEU A 73 -8.84 9.90 11.29
N ASN A 74 -10.00 9.39 10.87
CA ASN A 74 -11.29 10.12 10.96
C ASN A 74 -11.31 11.47 10.22
N GLN A 75 -10.40 11.64 9.27
CA GLN A 75 -10.27 12.83 8.46
C GLN A 75 -10.78 12.56 7.05
N GLU A 76 -12.00 12.99 6.76
CA GLU A 76 -12.65 12.79 5.48
C GLU A 76 -12.18 13.85 4.47
N ILE A 77 -11.79 13.42 3.27
CA ILE A 77 -11.46 14.32 2.17
C ILE A 77 -12.74 14.80 1.49
N ILE A 78 -13.06 16.09 1.63
CA ILE A 78 -14.28 16.71 1.06
C ILE A 78 -14.03 17.17 -0.38
N ASN A 79 -12.86 17.72 -0.67
CA ASN A 79 -12.54 18.23 -2.00
C ASN A 79 -11.03 18.17 -2.26
N VAL A 80 -10.67 17.89 -3.50
CA VAL A 80 -9.30 18.04 -4.01
C VAL A 80 -9.33 18.97 -5.21
N SER A 81 -8.51 20.01 -5.16
CA SER A 81 -8.31 20.94 -6.27
C SER A 81 -6.82 21.17 -6.52
N LYS A 82 -6.48 21.74 -7.67
CA LYS A 82 -5.10 22.11 -8.00
C LYS A 82 -5.04 23.55 -8.43
N LYS A 83 -4.11 24.31 -7.85
CA LYS A 83 -3.80 25.68 -8.25
C LYS A 83 -2.31 25.72 -8.61
N GLU A 84 -2.02 26.03 -9.87
CA GLU A 84 -0.67 25.93 -10.43
C GLU A 84 -0.08 24.53 -10.19
N ASP A 85 1.03 24.43 -9.45
CA ASP A 85 1.73 23.19 -9.15
C ASP A 85 1.45 22.65 -7.73
N ILE A 86 0.46 23.21 -7.03
CA ILE A 86 0.08 22.79 -5.68
C ILE A 86 -1.31 22.18 -5.67
N PHE A 87 -1.43 20.99 -5.06
CA PHE A 87 -2.69 20.39 -4.69
C PHE A 87 -3.20 20.99 -3.38
N ILE A 88 -4.46 21.40 -3.38
CA ILE A 88 -5.18 21.91 -2.23
C ILE A 88 -6.24 20.86 -1.87
N ILE A 89 -6.08 20.26 -0.69
CA ILE A 89 -6.92 19.19 -0.18
C ILE A 89 -7.74 19.75 0.97
N LYS A 90 -9.05 19.83 0.78
CA LYS A 90 -9.98 20.23 1.84
C LYS A 90 -10.50 18.99 2.55
N THR A 91 -10.30 18.93 3.86
CA THR A 91 -10.85 17.89 4.73
C THR A 91 -12.01 18.44 5.56
N ASN A 92 -12.64 17.58 6.35
CA ASN A 92 -13.61 17.97 7.39
C ASN A 92 -13.00 18.76 8.56
N GLU A 93 -11.67 18.80 8.68
CA GLU A 93 -10.97 19.44 9.80
C GLU A 93 -10.10 20.63 9.35
N GLU A 94 -9.41 20.52 8.20
CA GLU A 94 -8.40 21.49 7.77
C GLU A 94 -8.24 21.56 6.24
N ILE A 95 -7.33 22.43 5.79
CA ILE A 95 -6.87 22.49 4.40
C ILE A 95 -5.38 22.14 4.38
N ILE A 96 -5.02 21.17 3.54
CA ILE A 96 -3.65 20.69 3.37
C ILE A 96 -3.17 21.08 1.96
N GLU A 97 -1.97 21.64 1.88
CA GLU A 97 -1.30 21.96 0.61
C GLU A 97 -0.12 21.02 0.38
N THR A 98 -0.02 20.44 -0.82
CA THR A 98 1.09 19.54 -1.17
C THR A 98 1.46 19.65 -2.65
N LYS A 99 2.72 19.37 -2.98
CA LYS A 99 3.20 19.28 -4.37
C LYS A 99 2.81 17.95 -5.04
N ASN A 100 2.77 16.88 -4.25
CA ASN A 100 2.53 15.52 -4.74
C ASN A 100 1.34 14.92 -4.02
N LEU A 101 0.46 14.26 -4.78
CA LEU A 101 -0.72 13.59 -4.27
C LEU A 101 -0.77 12.16 -4.82
N VAL A 102 -0.91 11.19 -3.93
CA VAL A 102 -1.18 9.78 -4.26
C VAL A 102 -2.60 9.45 -3.80
N ILE A 103 -3.41 8.88 -4.68
CA ILE A 103 -4.79 8.47 -4.38
C ILE A 103 -4.80 6.95 -4.19
N ALA A 104 -5.14 6.50 -2.99
CA ALA A 104 -5.16 5.09 -2.58
C ALA A 104 -6.43 4.75 -1.76
N THR A 105 -7.59 5.26 -2.20
CA THR A 105 -8.88 5.20 -1.48
C THR A 105 -9.72 3.96 -1.78
N GLY A 106 -9.16 2.94 -2.44
CA GLY A 106 -9.86 1.71 -2.83
C GLY A 106 -9.02 0.79 -3.72
#